data_AF-A0A962VUL1-F1
#
_entry.id   AF-A0A962VUL1-F1
#
_cell.length_a   1.000
_cell.length_b   1.000
_cell.length_c   1.000
_cell.angle_alpha   90.00
_cell.angle_beta   90.00
_cell.angle_gamma   90.00
#
_symmetry.space_group_name_H-M   'P 1'
#
loop_
_entity.id
_entity.type
_entity.pdbx_description
1 polymer ?
#
loop_
_entity_poly.entity_id
_entity_poly.type
_entity_poly.pdbx_seq_one_letter_code
_entity_poly.pdbx_strand_id
1 'polypeptide(L)' 'MNADFQRIKRLPPYVFNIVNDLKAQARARAEDIIDFGMGNPDQPTPPHIVAKLIETAQRGDTHRYSVSRGIPRLRRA' A
#
# COMPACT_ATOMS: atom_id res chain seq x y z
N MET A 1 -22.86 20.55 16.48
CA MET A 1 -22.41 19.17 16.18
C MET A 1 -21.13 18.93 16.96
N ASN A 2 -21.08 17.87 17.77
CA ASN A 2 -19.88 17.53 18.52
C ASN A 2 -18.86 16.89 17.54
N ALA A 3 -17.72 17.56 17.33
CA ALA A 3 -16.71 17.15 16.34
C ALA A 3 -15.79 16.02 16.84
N ASP A 4 -16.07 15.47 18.03
CA ASP A 4 -15.16 14.57 18.73
C ASP A 4 -15.50 13.09 18.49
N PHE A 5 -14.63 12.38 17.76
CA PHE A 5 -14.80 10.97 17.39
C PHE A 5 -14.03 10.04 18.33
N GLN A 6 -14.69 9.57 19.39
CA GLN A 6 -14.08 8.76 20.46
C GLN A 6 -13.35 7.49 19.98
N ARG A 7 -13.75 6.88 18.87
CA ARG A 7 -13.08 5.68 18.31
C ARG A 7 -11.69 6.00 17.75
N ILE A 8 -11.49 7.17 17.16
CA ILE A 8 -10.19 7.57 16.59
C ILE A 8 -9.16 7.75 17.72
N LYS A 9 -9.58 8.29 18.87
CA LYS A 9 -8.72 8.49 20.06
C LYS A 9 -8.16 7.19 20.65
N ARG A 10 -8.70 6.03 20.29
CA ARG A 10 -8.25 4.72 20.78
C ARG A 10 -7.23 4.05 19.87
N LEU A 11 -6.94 4.63 18.71
CA LEU A 11 -5.92 4.10 17.81
C LEU A 11 -4.54 4.30 18.43
N PRO A 12 -3.71 3.25 18.55
CA PRO A 12 -2.37 3.39 19.06
C PRO A 12 -1.51 4.20 18.07
N PRO A 13 -0.43 4.84 18.55
CA PRO A 13 0.56 5.45 17.67
C PRO A 13 1.12 4.42 16.68
N TYR A 14 1.24 4.82 15.42
CA TYR A 14 1.82 3.97 14.38
C TYR A 14 3.34 3.99 14.50
N VAL A 15 3.90 2.94 15.10
CA VAL A 15 5.33 2.83 15.43
C VAL A 15 6.24 3.08 14.22
N PHE A 16 5.86 2.62 13.04
CA PHE A 16 6.65 2.82 11.82
C PHE A 16 6.79 4.29 11.41
N ASN A 17 5.84 5.17 11.75
CA ASN A 17 6.01 6.60 11.47
C ASN A 17 7.18 7.17 12.28
N ILE A 18 7.26 6.85 13.57
CA ILE A 18 8.33 7.32 14.45
C ILE A 18 9.69 6.81 13.93
N VAL A 19 9.76 5.53 13.57
CA VAL A 19 11.00 4.94 13.02
C VAL A 19 11.36 5.57 11.68
N ASN A 20 10.38 5.87 10.83
CA ASN A 20 10.62 6.55 9.55
C ASN A 20 11.14 7.98 9.74
N ASP A 21 10.61 8.73 10.71
CA ASP A 21 11.09 10.08 11.03
C ASP A 21 12.54 10.05 11.52
N LEU A 22 12.88 9.11 12.41
CA LEU A 22 14.25 8.92 12.89
C LEU A 22 15.21 8.52 11.75
N LYS A 23 14.80 7.60 10.88
CA LYS A 23 15.58 7.22 9.68
C LYS A 23 15.81 8.40 8.75
N ALA A 24 14.77 9.23 8.53
CA ALA A 24 14.88 10.42 7.68
C ALA A 24 15.88 11.43 8.26
N GLN A 25 15.84 11.67 9.58
CA GLN A 25 16.80 12.54 10.26
C GLN A 25 18.23 12.00 10.18
N ALA A 26 18.43 10.69 10.36
CA ALA A 26 19.75 10.07 10.26
C ALA A 26 20.32 10.16 8.82
N ARG A 27 19.49 9.90 7.81
CA ARG A 27 19.86 10.11 6.39
C ARG A 27 20.24 11.56 6.10
N ALA A 28 19.51 12.53 6.68
CA ALA A 28 19.84 13.95 6.53
C ALA A 28 21.18 14.34 7.17
N ARG A 29 21.65 13.56 8.17
CA ARG A 29 23.01 13.67 8.74
C ARG A 29 24.07 12.90 7.95
N ALA A 30 23.73 12.39 6.76
CA ALA A 30 24.59 11.57 5.91
C ALA A 30 25.05 10.25 6.56
N GLU A 31 24.28 9.72 7.50
CA GLU A 31 24.52 8.37 8.06
C GLU A 31 24.13 7.29 7.05
N ASP A 32 24.91 6.20 7.00
CA ASP A 32 24.60 5.02 6.19
C ASP A 32 23.56 4.14 6.90
N ILE A 33 22.34 4.13 6.39
CA ILE A 33 21.18 3.48 7.02
C ILE A 33 20.76 2.26 6.21
N ILE A 34 21.00 1.07 6.77
CA ILE A 34 20.50 -0.20 6.24
C ILE A 34 19.15 -0.52 6.91
N ASP A 35 18.08 -0.53 6.12
CA ASP A 35 16.70 -0.61 6.61
C ASP A 35 16.11 -2.01 6.41
N PHE A 36 16.13 -2.82 7.47
CA PHE A 36 15.44 -4.12 7.54
C PHE A 36 14.03 -4.02 8.15
N GLY A 37 13.49 -2.80 8.31
CA GLY A 37 12.28 -2.56 9.08
C GLY A 37 10.97 -2.84 8.34
N MET A 38 10.98 -2.81 7.00
CA MET A 38 9.77 -3.06 6.19
C MET A 38 9.98 -4.26 5.26
N GLY A 39 9.02 -5.19 5.28
CA GLY A 39 9.00 -6.37 4.40
C GLY A 39 8.58 -6.07 2.96
N ASN A 40 8.99 -4.93 2.42
CA ASN A 40 8.70 -4.57 1.03
C ASN A 40 9.64 -5.37 0.12
N PRO A 41 9.13 -6.12 -0.86
CA PRO A 41 9.97 -6.77 -1.86
C PRO A 41 10.83 -5.74 -2.62
N ASP A 42 12.07 -6.10 -2.88
CA ASP A 42 13.04 -5.34 -3.68
C ASP A 42 12.91 -5.62 -5.18
N GLN A 43 12.33 -6.78 -5.53
CA GLN A 43 12.14 -7.20 -6.91
C GLN A 43 10.88 -6.59 -7.55
N PRO A 44 10.91 -6.33 -8.87
CA PRO A 44 9.74 -5.83 -9.57
C PRO A 44 8.63 -6.87 -9.65
N THR A 45 7.40 -6.41 -9.83
CA THR A 45 6.26 -7.28 -10.15
C THR A 45 6.55 -8.10 -11.41
N PRO A 46 6.28 -9.42 -11.43
CA PRO A 46 6.50 -10.26 -12.59
C PRO A 46 5.88 -9.70 -13.90
N PRO A 47 6.59 -9.74 -15.05
CA PRO A 47 6.15 -9.06 -16.27
C PRO A 47 4.76 -9.47 -16.77
N HIS A 48 4.38 -10.73 -16.61
CA HIS A 48 3.08 -11.24 -17.07
C HIS A 48 1.90 -10.64 -16.29
N ILE A 49 2.09 -10.27 -15.03
CA ILE A 49 1.07 -9.60 -14.20
C ILE A 49 0.88 -8.17 -14.68
N VAL A 50 1.99 -7.46 -14.90
CA VAL A 50 1.98 -6.08 -15.45
C VAL A 50 1.33 -6.06 -16.83
N ALA A 51 1.68 -7.00 -17.71
CA ALA A 51 1.06 -7.14 -19.02
C ALA A 51 -0.46 -7.35 -18.92
N LYS A 52 -0.91 -8.20 -17.98
CA LYS A 52 -2.34 -8.46 -17.79
C LYS A 52 -3.10 -7.24 -17.29
N LEU A 53 -2.48 -6.45 -16.41
CA LEU A 53 -3.02 -5.17 -15.95
C LEU A 53 -3.23 -4.21 -17.13
N ILE A 54 -2.21 -4.03 -17.98
CA ILE A 54 -2.27 -3.15 -19.16
C ILE A 54 -3.36 -3.60 -20.13
N GLU A 55 -3.39 -4.88 -20.49
CA GLU A 55 -4.43 -5.47 -21.36
C GLU A 55 -5.82 -5.19 -20.79
N THR A 56 -6.01 -5.41 -19.49
CA THR A 56 -7.32 -5.22 -18.85
C THR A 56 -7.71 -3.75 -18.85
N ALA A 57 -6.80 -2.83 -18.56
CA ALA A 57 -7.10 -1.39 -18.53
C ALA A 57 -7.56 -0.83 -19.90
N GLN A 58 -7.08 -1.41 -21.00
CA GLN A 58 -7.49 -1.03 -22.36
C GLN A 58 -8.90 -1.50 -22.73
N ARG A 59 -9.49 -2.41 -21.97
CA ARG A 59 -10.81 -2.95 -22.26
C ARG A 59 -11.91 -2.09 -21.63
N GLY A 60 -12.74 -1.46 -22.46
CA GLY A 60 -13.85 -0.62 -21.98
C GLY A 60 -14.89 -1.36 -21.12
N ASP A 61 -15.00 -2.69 -21.25
CA ASP A 61 -15.93 -3.50 -20.45
C ASP A 61 -15.49 -3.68 -18.99
N THR A 62 -14.25 -3.34 -18.65
CA THR A 62 -13.71 -3.48 -17.28
C THR A 62 -13.67 -2.17 -16.48
N HIS A 63 -14.17 -1.06 -17.05
CA HIS A 63 -14.12 0.26 -16.40
C HIS A 63 -15.23 0.50 -15.38
N ARG A 64 -16.29 -0.32 -15.43
CA ARG A 64 -17.45 -0.18 -14.53
C ARG A 64 -17.15 -0.75 -13.15
N TYR A 65 -18.00 -0.39 -12.19
CA TYR A 65 -17.97 -0.96 -10.85
C TYR A 65 -17.99 -2.49 -10.91
N SER A 66 -17.05 -3.10 -10.19
CA SER A 66 -17.12 -4.52 -9.88
C SER A 66 -18.23 -4.80 -8.88
N VAL A 67 -18.66 -6.06 -8.77
CA VAL A 67 -19.59 -6.46 -7.71
C VAL A 67 -18.92 -6.28 -6.34
N SER A 68 -19.70 -5.90 -5.31
CA SER A 68 -19.18 -5.62 -3.95
C SER A 68 -18.30 -6.75 -3.39
N ARG A 69 -18.59 -8.00 -3.77
CA ARG A 69 -17.84 -9.17 -3.30
C ARG A 69 -16.50 -9.39 -4.03
N GLY A 70 -16.22 -8.65 -5.10
CA GLY A 70 -15.05 -8.80 -5.97
C GLY A 70 -15.29 -9.60 -7.25
N ILE A 71 -14.35 -9.55 -8.20
CA ILE A 71 -14.46 -10.12 -9.54
C ILE A 71 -14.55 -11.67 -9.49
N PRO A 72 -15.60 -12.31 -10.05
CA PRO A 72 -15.82 -13.75 -9.90
C PRO A 72 -14.70 -14.68 -10.39
N ARG A 73 -13.94 -14.26 -11.41
CA ARG A 73 -12.80 -15.04 -11.92
C ARG A 73 -11.60 -14.94 -10.98
N LEU A 74 -11.36 -13.78 -10.40
CA LEU A 74 -10.27 -13.57 -9.43
C LEU A 74 -10.51 -14.34 -8.13
N ARG A 75 -11.78 -14.47 -7.71
CA ARG A 75 -12.15 -15.22 -6.51
C ARG A 75 -12.10 -16.75 -6.67
N ARG A 76 -11.98 -17.24 -7.91
CA ARG A 76 -11.88 -18.67 -8.23
C ARG A 76 -10.45 -19.14 -8.45
N ALA A 77 -9.55 -18.21 -8.78
CA ALA A 77 -8.12 -18.45 -8.89
C ALA A 77 -7.51 -18.69 -7.51
#